data_AF-A0A661UWE7-F1
#
_entry.id   AF-A0A661UWE7-F1
#
_cell.length_a   1.000
_cell.length_b   1.000
_cell.length_c   1.000
_cell.angle_alpha   90.00
_cell.angle_beta   90.00
_cell.angle_gamma   90.00
#
_symmetry.space_group_name_H-M   'P 1'
#
loop_
_entity.id
_entity.type
_entity.pdbx_description
1 polymer ?
#
loop_
_entity_poly.entity_id
_entity_poly.type
_entity_poly.pdbx_seq_one_letter_code
_entity_poly.pdbx_strand_id
1 'polypeptide(L)'
;MIRAPLGRAALRCAWIGSADADYMNAPIRGSRRIRDINVAMSDITPEAAPGREHAVLRSMMTVPVVVQRFVDKAPGASADAICLDLEDSIPPAEKAAARPLARKAIETMPRSGFALYVRINGYTTGLTEDDLVAVVRPGLDGIVLSKAESPAMITDLDAHLSRLEREHDIEAGHVAIVPLIETAKGIMEAYDVCRASPRVTAAIFGAEDFATDMAIKRTDTAEEVLWARSMVAVACRAAGIAAIDTPDPNYSTEPHLRREMTKAKSLGYTGKLCIHPTQVQIANEIFRPADDEVAEARAIVEAFERDGLAKGIAAIAVDGKMIDTPIYWRARRLVEWAEASNR
;
A
#
# COMPACT_ATOMS: atom_id res chain seq x y z
N MET A 1 44.13 -0.60 57.32
CA MET A 1 43.34 0.42 56.62
C MET A 1 42.04 -0.26 56.17
N ILE A 2 41.03 -0.33 57.02
CA ILE A 2 39.92 0.64 57.21
C ILE A 2 38.84 0.53 56.11
N ARG A 3 37.80 -0.25 56.45
CA ARG A 3 36.33 -0.04 56.34
C ARG A 3 35.66 0.52 55.07
N ALA A 4 34.81 -0.35 54.49
CA ALA A 4 33.32 -0.24 54.38
C ALA A 4 32.70 0.65 53.24
N PRO A 5 31.35 0.62 53.01
CA PRO A 5 30.66 -0.31 52.10
C PRO A 5 29.61 0.35 51.15
N LEU A 6 28.92 -0.50 50.37
CA LEU A 6 27.64 -0.35 49.64
C LEU A 6 26.80 0.94 49.90
N GLY A 7 26.38 1.60 48.82
CA GLY A 7 25.34 2.63 48.85
C GLY A 7 24.63 2.79 47.50
N ARG A 8 23.31 2.53 47.48
CA ARG A 8 22.39 2.81 46.37
C ARG A 8 22.38 4.31 46.06
N ALA A 9 22.62 4.69 44.81
CA ALA A 9 22.40 6.06 44.34
C ALA A 9 21.10 6.13 43.53
N ALA A 10 20.06 6.69 44.15
CA ALA A 10 18.86 7.16 43.48
C ALA A 10 19.21 8.42 42.67
N LEU A 11 19.05 8.37 41.35
CA LEU A 11 19.10 9.57 40.52
C LEU A 11 17.77 10.30 40.64
N ARG A 12 17.77 11.38 41.42
CA ARG A 12 16.70 12.39 41.45
C ARG A 12 16.81 13.23 40.18
N CYS A 13 15.74 13.30 39.39
CA CYS A 13 15.56 14.35 38.38
C CYS A 13 15.49 15.71 39.08
N ALA A 14 16.45 16.58 38.78
CA ALA A 14 16.41 17.97 39.18
C ALA A 14 15.50 18.75 38.22
N TRP A 15 14.37 19.20 38.76
CA TRP A 15 13.48 20.18 38.16
C TRP A 15 14.19 21.55 38.24
N ILE A 16 14.50 22.18 37.11
CA ILE A 16 14.95 23.58 37.07
C ILE A 16 13.81 24.40 36.47
N GLY A 17 13.05 25.03 37.36
CA GLY A 17 12.22 26.17 37.04
C GLY A 17 12.92 27.44 37.47
N SER A 18 13.16 28.35 36.54
CA SER A 18 13.29 29.78 36.80
C SER A 18 12.86 30.51 35.55
N ALA A 19 11.71 31.18 35.65
CA ALA A 19 11.12 32.00 34.62
C ALA A 19 11.89 33.31 34.48
N ASP A 20 12.43 33.59 33.29
CA ASP A 20 12.89 34.92 32.90
C ASP A 20 11.81 35.58 32.03
N ALA A 21 11.11 36.54 32.65
CA ALA A 21 9.95 37.23 32.12
C ALA A 21 10.30 38.47 31.27
N ASP A 22 11.32 38.37 30.40
CA ASP A 22 11.80 39.52 29.60
C ASP A 22 11.63 39.37 28.08
N TYR A 23 11.03 38.28 27.60
CA TYR A 23 10.81 38.07 26.15
C TYR A 23 9.59 38.81 25.56
N MET A 24 8.76 39.47 26.38
CA MET A 24 7.46 40.03 25.93
C MET A 24 7.49 41.51 25.51
N ASN A 25 8.65 42.20 25.52
CA ASN A 25 8.69 43.66 25.28
C ASN A 25 9.74 44.14 24.25
N ALA A 26 10.24 43.28 23.36
CA ALA A 26 11.07 43.76 22.25
C ALA A 26 10.20 44.45 21.17
N PRO A 27 10.45 45.74 20.81
CA PRO A 27 9.67 46.42 19.79
C PRO A 27 9.99 45.84 18.41
N ILE A 28 8.96 45.31 17.73
CA ILE A 28 9.05 44.79 16.37
C ILE A 28 9.35 45.97 15.42
N ARG A 29 10.63 46.16 15.08
CA ARG A 29 11.04 47.06 13.99
C ARG A 29 10.80 46.38 12.65
N GLY A 30 9.83 46.87 11.90
CA GLY A 30 9.65 46.56 10.48
C GLY A 30 8.26 46.04 10.14
N SER A 31 7.26 46.92 10.14
CA SER A 31 5.97 46.65 9.50
C SER A 31 6.14 46.67 7.97
N ARG A 32 6.62 45.56 7.38
CA ARG A 32 6.25 45.28 6.00
C ARG A 32 4.76 44.95 6.02
N ARG A 33 3.95 45.75 5.33
CA ARG A 33 2.54 45.46 5.12
C ARG A 33 2.45 44.06 4.52
N ILE A 34 1.82 43.13 5.23
CA ILE A 34 1.39 41.84 4.68
C ILE A 34 0.22 42.16 3.75
N ARG A 35 0.54 42.64 2.56
CA ARG A 35 -0.34 42.63 1.40
C ARG A 35 0.52 41.97 0.34
N ASP A 36 -0.02 40.92 -0.27
CA ASP A 36 0.57 40.20 -1.41
C ASP A 36 1.40 38.94 -1.06
N ILE A 37 1.01 38.16 -0.05
CA ILE A 37 1.29 36.71 -0.07
C ILE A 37 0.11 36.04 -0.79
N ASN A 38 0.23 35.87 -2.11
CA ASN A 38 -0.64 34.96 -2.86
C ASN A 38 -0.18 33.53 -2.52
N VAL A 39 -0.80 32.91 -1.52
CA VAL A 39 -0.66 31.48 -1.26
C VAL A 39 -1.48 30.76 -2.33
N ALA A 40 -0.82 30.02 -3.23
CA ALA A 40 -1.50 29.22 -4.24
C ALA A 40 -2.12 27.98 -3.57
N MET A 41 -3.19 27.39 -4.14
CA MET A 41 -3.78 26.15 -3.61
C MET A 41 -2.76 25.00 -3.47
N SER A 42 -1.70 25.00 -4.29
CA SER A 42 -0.57 24.08 -4.21
C SER A 42 0.22 24.17 -2.89
N ASP A 43 0.10 25.28 -2.18
CA ASP A 43 0.86 25.55 -0.95
C ASP A 43 0.10 25.11 0.32
N ILE A 44 -1.17 24.71 0.17
CA ILE A 44 -2.07 24.29 1.27
C ILE A 44 -2.54 22.84 1.09
N THR A 45 -2.24 22.21 -0.04
CA THR A 45 -2.29 20.75 -0.15
C THR A 45 -1.28 20.17 0.83
N PRO A 46 -1.65 19.24 1.72
CA PRO A 46 -0.64 18.35 2.28
C PRO A 46 0.12 17.78 1.08
N GLU A 47 1.46 17.85 1.06
CA GLU A 47 2.30 17.13 0.10
C GLU A 47 2.00 15.63 0.24
N ALA A 48 0.89 15.18 -0.34
CA ALA A 48 0.76 13.82 -0.78
C ALA A 48 1.48 13.78 -2.13
N ALA A 49 2.27 12.72 -2.31
CA ALA A 49 2.82 12.39 -3.60
C ALA A 49 1.71 12.55 -4.67
N PRO A 50 2.01 13.19 -5.82
CA PRO A 50 1.03 13.40 -6.88
C PRO A 50 0.29 12.10 -7.13
N GLY A 51 -1.04 12.15 -7.00
CA GLY A 51 -1.92 11.00 -7.19
C GLY A 51 -1.68 10.41 -8.56
N ARG A 52 -0.92 9.32 -8.61
CA ARG A 52 -0.95 8.40 -9.74
C ARG A 52 -2.39 7.90 -9.80
N GLU A 53 -2.99 7.75 -10.98
CA GLU A 53 -4.24 6.99 -11.09
C GLU A 53 -3.97 5.61 -10.49
N HIS A 54 -4.37 5.42 -9.23
CA HIS A 54 -4.09 4.20 -8.51
C HIS A 54 -5.00 3.14 -9.09
N ALA A 55 -4.40 2.07 -9.63
CA ALA A 55 -5.15 0.85 -9.90
C ALA A 55 -5.93 0.49 -8.62
N VAL A 56 -7.25 0.40 -8.73
CA VAL A 56 -8.08 -0.04 -7.61
C VAL A 56 -7.78 -1.51 -7.41
N LEU A 57 -7.16 -1.85 -6.28
CA LEU A 57 -6.71 -3.21 -5.96
C LEU A 57 -7.37 -3.69 -4.66
N ARG A 58 -8.71 -3.65 -4.58
CA ARG A 58 -9.47 -4.12 -3.39
C ARG A 58 -9.24 -5.60 -3.15
N SER A 59 -9.14 -6.36 -4.24
CA SER A 59 -8.89 -7.80 -4.24
C SER A 59 -7.81 -8.16 -5.25
N MET A 60 -6.80 -8.91 -4.80
CA MET A 60 -5.79 -9.50 -5.66
C MET A 60 -5.80 -11.02 -5.47
N MET A 61 -6.39 -11.75 -6.43
CA MET A 61 -6.51 -13.20 -6.35
C MET A 61 -5.23 -13.89 -6.81
N THR A 62 -4.60 -14.65 -5.93
CA THR A 62 -3.37 -15.39 -6.23
C THR A 62 -3.73 -16.77 -6.80
N VAL A 63 -3.10 -17.17 -7.91
CA VAL A 63 -3.44 -18.38 -8.65
C VAL A 63 -2.18 -19.17 -8.97
N PRO A 64 -2.01 -20.41 -8.46
CA PRO A 64 -0.88 -21.26 -8.83
C PRO A 64 -0.95 -21.61 -10.31
N VAL A 65 0.08 -21.25 -11.06
CA VAL A 65 0.05 -21.41 -12.53
C VAL A 65 0.01 -22.87 -12.99
N VAL A 66 0.52 -23.78 -12.16
CA VAL A 66 0.53 -25.24 -12.43
C VAL A 66 -0.85 -25.88 -12.30
N VAL A 67 -1.83 -25.18 -11.72
CA VAL A 67 -3.21 -25.69 -11.57
C VAL A 67 -4.10 -25.09 -12.65
N GLN A 68 -4.07 -25.66 -13.86
CA GLN A 68 -4.75 -25.13 -15.05
C GLN A 68 -6.24 -24.80 -14.80
N ARG A 69 -6.97 -25.67 -14.10
CA ARG A 69 -8.39 -25.44 -13.76
C ARG A 69 -8.64 -24.15 -12.96
N PHE A 70 -7.65 -23.66 -12.21
CA PHE A 70 -7.74 -22.41 -11.47
C PHE A 70 -7.42 -21.23 -12.36
N VAL A 71 -6.39 -21.34 -13.20
CA VAL A 71 -6.05 -20.34 -14.24
C VAL A 71 -7.26 -20.09 -15.15
N ASP A 72 -7.93 -21.14 -15.62
CA ASP A 72 -9.09 -21.04 -16.52
C ASP A 72 -10.31 -20.36 -15.86
N LYS A 73 -10.46 -20.52 -14.54
CA LYS A 73 -11.58 -19.95 -13.77
C LYS A 73 -11.31 -18.55 -13.23
N ALA A 74 -10.03 -18.14 -13.16
CA ALA A 74 -9.63 -16.90 -12.52
C ALA A 74 -10.33 -15.66 -13.09
N PRO A 75 -10.52 -15.51 -14.42
CA PRO A 75 -11.27 -14.38 -14.99
C PRO A 75 -12.70 -14.23 -14.46
N GLY A 76 -13.34 -15.33 -14.03
CA GLY A 76 -14.69 -15.33 -13.49
C GLY A 76 -14.78 -14.96 -12.00
N ALA A 77 -13.65 -14.76 -11.31
CA ALA A 77 -13.65 -14.47 -9.87
C ALA A 77 -14.07 -13.04 -9.50
N SER A 78 -14.16 -12.14 -10.50
CA SER A 78 -14.44 -10.71 -10.28
C SER A 78 -13.43 -10.02 -9.35
N ALA A 79 -12.17 -10.46 -9.39
CA ALA A 79 -11.09 -9.81 -8.65
C ALA A 79 -10.61 -8.57 -9.41
N ASP A 80 -10.20 -7.52 -8.69
CA ASP A 80 -9.61 -6.35 -9.35
C ASP A 80 -8.25 -6.69 -9.99
N ALA A 81 -7.53 -7.64 -9.40
CA ALA A 81 -6.32 -8.21 -9.98
C ALA A 81 -6.26 -9.74 -9.85
N ILE A 82 -5.68 -10.37 -10.87
CA ILE A 82 -5.28 -11.78 -10.84
C ILE A 82 -3.76 -11.81 -10.81
N CYS A 83 -3.19 -12.52 -9.83
CA CYS A 83 -1.75 -12.70 -9.68
C CYS A 83 -1.41 -14.17 -9.94
N LEU A 84 -0.80 -14.47 -11.09
CA LEU A 84 -0.30 -15.81 -11.38
C LEU A 84 0.97 -16.05 -10.57
N ASP A 85 1.03 -17.17 -9.85
CA ASP A 85 2.12 -17.42 -8.92
C ASP A 85 3.17 -18.37 -9.52
N LEU A 86 4.44 -17.96 -9.45
CA LEU A 86 5.63 -18.75 -9.74
C LEU A 86 6.47 -19.08 -8.49
N GLU A 87 6.03 -18.61 -7.32
CA GLU A 87 6.80 -18.63 -6.09
C GLU A 87 6.31 -19.72 -5.12
N ASP A 88 5.79 -19.43 -3.92
CA ASP A 88 5.51 -20.46 -2.89
C ASP A 88 4.55 -21.56 -3.30
N SER A 89 3.57 -21.27 -4.17
CA SER A 89 2.61 -22.30 -4.60
C SER A 89 3.19 -23.28 -5.63
N ILE A 90 4.44 -23.07 -6.06
CA ILE A 90 5.13 -23.91 -7.04
C ILE A 90 6.26 -24.69 -6.35
N PRO A 91 6.19 -26.04 -6.35
CA PRO A 91 7.28 -26.86 -5.84
C PRO A 91 8.62 -26.51 -6.51
N PRO A 92 9.77 -26.53 -5.78
CA PRO A 92 11.05 -26.10 -6.34
C PRO A 92 11.44 -26.77 -7.66
N ALA A 93 11.16 -28.08 -7.79
CA ALA A 93 11.46 -28.85 -9.01
C ALA A 93 10.60 -28.44 -10.23
N GLU A 94 9.43 -27.85 -9.98
CA GLU A 94 8.46 -27.50 -11.03
C GLU A 94 8.61 -26.05 -11.52
N LYS A 95 9.42 -25.22 -10.86
CA LYS A 95 9.54 -23.79 -11.20
C LYS A 95 9.94 -23.53 -12.65
N ALA A 96 10.88 -24.32 -13.17
CA ALA A 96 11.28 -24.22 -14.58
C ALA A 96 10.14 -24.56 -15.55
N ALA A 97 9.33 -25.58 -15.23
CA ALA A 97 8.18 -25.99 -16.02
C ALA A 97 6.96 -25.06 -15.85
N ALA A 98 6.88 -24.31 -14.76
CA ALA A 98 5.79 -23.37 -14.47
C ALA A 98 5.88 -22.08 -15.32
N ARG A 99 7.09 -21.58 -15.62
CA ARG A 99 7.33 -20.37 -16.43
C ARG A 99 6.62 -20.36 -17.79
N PRO A 100 6.73 -21.40 -18.64
CA PRO A 100 6.01 -21.42 -19.92
C PRO A 100 4.49 -21.45 -19.74
N LEU A 101 3.98 -21.98 -18.63
CA LEU A 101 2.55 -21.92 -18.30
C LEU A 101 2.11 -20.48 -17.99
N ALA A 102 2.91 -19.73 -17.23
CA ALA A 102 2.64 -18.32 -16.92
C ALA A 102 2.64 -17.46 -18.19
N ARG A 103 3.66 -17.65 -19.03
CA ARG A 103 3.72 -17.02 -20.35
C ARG A 103 2.46 -17.30 -21.17
N LYS A 104 2.07 -18.58 -21.30
CA LYS A 104 0.87 -18.96 -22.05
C LYS A 104 -0.39 -18.34 -21.46
N ALA A 105 -0.52 -18.29 -20.14
CA ALA A 105 -1.65 -17.66 -19.47
C ALA A 105 -1.72 -16.16 -19.80
N ILE A 106 -0.60 -15.43 -19.76
CA ILE A 106 -0.55 -14.01 -20.15
C ILE A 106 -1.02 -13.82 -21.60
N GLU A 107 -0.54 -14.65 -22.52
CA GLU A 107 -0.84 -14.53 -23.96
C GLU A 107 -2.30 -14.90 -24.30
N THR A 108 -2.94 -15.78 -23.52
CA THR A 108 -4.23 -16.39 -23.90
C THR A 108 -5.41 -16.07 -22.97
N MET A 109 -5.16 -15.58 -21.76
CA MET A 109 -6.23 -15.31 -20.79
C MET A 109 -7.14 -14.19 -21.31
N PRO A 110 -8.48 -14.40 -21.33
CA PRO A 110 -9.41 -13.37 -21.77
C PRO A 110 -9.32 -12.17 -20.83
N ARG A 111 -9.18 -10.97 -21.42
CA ARG A 111 -9.02 -9.72 -20.69
C ARG A 111 -10.37 -9.04 -20.53
N SER A 112 -10.85 -8.97 -19.29
CA SER A 112 -12.00 -8.14 -18.94
C SER A 112 -12.03 -7.87 -17.44
N GLY A 113 -11.97 -6.59 -17.05
CA GLY A 113 -12.29 -6.15 -15.70
C GLY A 113 -11.29 -6.52 -14.60
N PHE A 114 -10.06 -6.90 -14.93
CA PHE A 114 -8.99 -7.13 -13.95
C PHE A 114 -7.62 -6.79 -14.54
N ALA A 115 -6.66 -6.43 -13.68
CA ALA A 115 -5.25 -6.35 -14.01
C ALA A 115 -4.55 -7.69 -13.78
N LEU A 116 -3.64 -8.10 -14.67
CA LEU A 116 -2.88 -9.34 -14.57
C LEU A 116 -1.47 -9.09 -14.06
N TYR A 117 -1.17 -9.70 -12.93
CA TYR A 117 0.14 -9.70 -12.29
C TYR A 117 0.75 -11.09 -12.34
N VAL A 118 2.08 -11.15 -12.18
CA VAL A 118 2.79 -12.37 -11.84
C VAL A 118 3.60 -12.17 -10.57
N ARG A 119 3.48 -13.08 -9.60
CA ARG A 119 4.40 -13.17 -8.47
C ARG A 119 5.62 -13.98 -8.89
N ILE A 120 6.77 -13.33 -8.90
CA ILE A 120 8.06 -13.92 -9.27
C ILE A 120 8.86 -14.29 -8.03
N ASN A 121 9.83 -15.18 -8.20
CA ASN A 121 10.75 -15.55 -7.13
C ASN A 121 11.66 -14.38 -6.74
N GLY A 122 11.97 -14.29 -5.44
CA GLY A 122 12.87 -13.26 -4.91
C GLY A 122 14.33 -13.46 -5.32
N TYR A 123 15.12 -12.38 -5.31
CA TYR A 123 16.51 -12.37 -5.81
C TYR A 123 17.42 -13.44 -5.19
N THR A 124 17.22 -13.78 -3.92
CA THR A 124 18.03 -14.77 -3.19
C THR A 124 17.87 -16.20 -3.73
N THR A 125 16.84 -16.47 -4.52
CA THR A 125 16.59 -17.78 -5.15
C THR A 125 17.45 -18.01 -6.39
N GLY A 126 17.99 -16.96 -7.01
CA GLY A 126 18.63 -17.03 -8.32
C GLY A 126 17.68 -17.27 -9.51
N LEU A 127 16.36 -17.23 -9.29
CA LEU A 127 15.34 -17.53 -10.31
C LEU A 127 14.66 -16.29 -10.92
N THR A 128 14.88 -15.10 -10.33
CA THR A 128 14.19 -13.85 -10.70
C THR A 128 14.34 -13.49 -12.17
N GLU A 129 15.54 -13.59 -12.74
CA GLU A 129 15.77 -13.23 -14.14
C GLU A 129 15.05 -14.16 -15.11
N ASP A 130 15.11 -15.48 -14.87
CA ASP A 130 14.41 -16.46 -15.70
C ASP A 130 12.88 -16.25 -15.65
N ASP A 131 12.36 -15.90 -14.48
CA ASP A 131 10.94 -15.59 -14.31
C ASP A 131 10.57 -14.35 -15.13
N LEU A 132 11.34 -13.26 -15.01
CA LEU A 132 11.11 -12.01 -15.76
C LEU A 132 11.17 -12.23 -17.27
N VAL A 133 12.18 -12.92 -17.77
CA VAL A 133 12.32 -13.24 -19.21
C VAL A 133 11.13 -14.06 -19.72
N ALA A 134 10.55 -14.93 -18.88
CA ALA A 134 9.38 -15.70 -19.26
C ALA A 134 8.12 -14.84 -19.34
N VAL A 135 7.90 -13.94 -18.36
CA VAL A 135 6.59 -13.34 -18.13
C VAL A 135 6.43 -11.90 -18.60
N VAL A 136 7.50 -11.11 -18.74
CA VAL A 136 7.38 -9.74 -19.27
C VAL A 136 7.04 -9.83 -20.76
N ARG A 137 5.77 -9.61 -21.08
CA ARG A 137 5.16 -9.74 -22.43
C ARG A 137 3.98 -8.77 -22.54
N PRO A 138 3.52 -8.44 -23.77
CA PRO A 138 2.29 -7.68 -23.95
C PRO A 138 1.12 -8.32 -23.18
N GLY A 139 0.39 -7.49 -22.44
CA GLY A 139 -0.72 -7.91 -21.57
C GLY A 139 -0.31 -8.25 -20.13
N LEU A 140 0.95 -8.13 -19.74
CA LEU A 140 1.31 -8.16 -18.32
C LEU A 140 1.19 -6.74 -17.74
N ASP A 141 0.40 -6.56 -16.69
CA ASP A 141 0.18 -5.26 -16.04
C ASP A 141 1.15 -5.00 -14.89
N GLY A 142 1.67 -6.05 -14.25
CA GLY A 142 2.65 -5.88 -13.18
C GLY A 142 3.31 -7.13 -12.64
N ILE A 143 4.29 -6.92 -11.78
CA ILE A 143 5.07 -7.93 -11.09
C ILE A 143 4.90 -7.77 -9.59
N VAL A 144 4.64 -8.87 -8.90
CA VAL A 144 4.80 -8.97 -7.45
C VAL A 144 6.18 -9.54 -7.16
N LEU A 145 7.05 -8.79 -6.48
CA LEU A 145 8.39 -9.24 -6.09
C LEU A 145 8.35 -9.83 -4.68
N SER A 146 8.53 -11.15 -4.56
CA SER A 146 8.68 -11.82 -3.26
C SER A 146 9.95 -11.36 -2.54
N LYS A 147 9.87 -11.28 -1.20
CA LYS A 147 10.98 -10.95 -0.30
C LYS A 147 11.68 -9.65 -0.72
N ALA A 148 10.88 -8.59 -0.87
CA ALA A 148 11.38 -7.25 -1.18
C ALA A 148 12.03 -6.63 0.07
N GLU A 149 13.36 -6.70 0.17
CA GLU A 149 14.10 -6.35 1.39
C GLU A 149 14.91 -5.05 1.31
N SER A 150 14.97 -4.40 0.15
CA SER A 150 15.75 -3.16 0.01
C SER A 150 15.30 -2.33 -1.20
N PRO A 151 15.47 -1.00 -1.15
CA PRO A 151 15.21 -0.13 -2.31
C PRO A 151 16.08 -0.46 -3.53
N ALA A 152 17.28 -1.00 -3.31
CA ALA A 152 18.18 -1.44 -4.39
C ALA A 152 17.55 -2.56 -5.23
N MET A 153 16.93 -3.57 -4.59
CA MET A 153 16.22 -4.65 -5.31
C MET A 153 15.11 -4.12 -6.23
N ILE A 154 14.41 -3.05 -5.80
CA ILE A 154 13.35 -2.42 -6.58
C ILE A 154 13.93 -1.63 -7.76
N THR A 155 15.02 -0.91 -7.53
CA THR A 155 15.72 -0.15 -8.58
C THR A 155 16.29 -1.09 -9.65
N ASP A 156 16.87 -2.22 -9.23
CA ASP A 156 17.37 -3.26 -10.12
C ASP A 156 16.23 -3.89 -10.94
N LEU A 157 15.09 -4.16 -10.28
CA LEU A 157 13.91 -4.70 -10.96
C LEU A 157 13.38 -3.71 -12.02
N ASP A 158 13.30 -2.41 -11.70
CA ASP A 158 12.91 -1.38 -12.65
C ASP A 158 13.82 -1.36 -13.89
N ALA A 159 15.14 -1.45 -13.70
CA ALA A 159 16.08 -1.50 -14.81
C ALA A 159 15.89 -2.76 -15.69
N HIS A 160 15.61 -3.92 -15.08
CA HIS A 160 15.32 -5.16 -15.82
C HIS A 160 14.02 -5.05 -16.61
N LEU A 161 12.95 -4.53 -16.00
CA LEU A 161 11.67 -4.30 -16.66
C LEU A 161 11.83 -3.32 -17.82
N SER A 162 12.54 -2.20 -17.62
CA SER A 162 12.79 -1.20 -18.66
C SER A 162 13.59 -1.76 -19.85
N ARG A 163 14.40 -2.80 -19.66
CA ARG A 163 15.05 -3.54 -20.74
C ARG A 163 14.06 -4.46 -21.46
N LEU A 164 13.33 -5.29 -20.71
CA LEU A 164 12.42 -6.29 -21.27
C LEU A 164 11.21 -5.65 -21.97
N GLU A 165 10.70 -4.52 -21.48
CA GLU A 165 9.66 -3.75 -22.17
C GLU A 165 10.13 -3.30 -23.56
N ARG A 166 11.36 -2.79 -23.68
CA ARG A 166 11.94 -2.42 -24.98
C ARG A 166 12.14 -3.62 -25.91
N GLU A 167 12.52 -4.77 -25.38
CA GLU A 167 12.68 -6.01 -26.16
C GLU A 167 11.35 -6.60 -26.65
N HIS A 168 10.23 -6.20 -26.05
CA HIS A 168 8.90 -6.72 -26.35
C HIS A 168 7.91 -5.66 -26.84
N ASP A 169 8.41 -4.48 -27.23
CA ASP A 169 7.62 -3.35 -27.73
C ASP A 169 6.46 -2.95 -26.79
N ILE A 170 6.71 -3.05 -25.48
CA ILE A 170 5.79 -2.59 -24.42
C ILE A 170 6.14 -1.13 -24.11
N GLU A 171 5.12 -0.31 -23.82
CA GLU A 171 5.32 1.07 -23.41
C GLU A 171 6.26 1.16 -22.20
N ALA A 172 7.22 2.07 -22.26
CA ALA A 172 8.19 2.25 -21.18
C ALA A 172 7.48 2.70 -19.90
N GLY A 173 7.68 1.97 -18.81
CA GLY A 173 7.03 2.26 -17.53
C GLY A 173 5.71 1.51 -17.31
N HIS A 174 5.26 0.69 -18.27
CA HIS A 174 3.96 0.03 -18.23
C HIS A 174 3.84 -1.02 -17.11
N VAL A 175 4.82 -1.92 -16.99
CA VAL A 175 4.77 -3.02 -16.01
C VAL A 175 5.02 -2.44 -14.62
N ALA A 176 3.99 -2.49 -13.78
CA ALA A 176 4.05 -2.03 -12.40
C ALA A 176 4.85 -2.98 -11.51
N ILE A 177 5.34 -2.47 -10.38
CA ILE A 177 6.02 -3.24 -9.33
C ILE A 177 5.18 -3.21 -8.06
N VAL A 178 4.98 -4.38 -7.46
CA VAL A 178 4.34 -4.56 -6.15
C VAL A 178 5.29 -5.34 -5.25
N PRO A 179 6.09 -4.68 -4.40
CA PRO A 179 6.92 -5.39 -3.44
C PRO A 179 6.05 -6.14 -2.42
N LEU A 180 6.39 -7.41 -2.20
CA LEU A 180 5.89 -8.19 -1.08
C LEU A 180 6.88 -8.07 0.09
N ILE A 181 6.45 -7.30 1.09
CA ILE A 181 7.22 -7.00 2.30
C ILE A 181 6.86 -8.03 3.36
N GLU A 182 7.75 -8.99 3.56
CA GLU A 182 7.46 -10.21 4.32
C GLU A 182 8.66 -10.74 5.12
N THR A 183 9.65 -9.89 5.39
CA THR A 183 10.80 -10.21 6.27
C THR A 183 11.06 -9.06 7.22
N ALA A 184 11.72 -9.32 8.34
CA ALA A 184 12.11 -8.30 9.32
C ALA A 184 12.90 -7.16 8.68
N LYS A 185 13.83 -7.50 7.79
CA LYS A 185 14.60 -6.53 7.01
C LYS A 185 13.71 -5.72 6.08
N GLY A 186 12.79 -6.36 5.35
CA GLY A 186 11.82 -5.66 4.50
C GLY A 186 10.94 -4.69 5.30
N ILE A 187 10.53 -5.04 6.52
CA ILE A 187 9.75 -4.15 7.39
C ILE A 187 10.57 -2.91 7.80
N MET A 188 11.85 -3.08 8.12
CA MET A 188 12.72 -1.95 8.47
C MET A 188 12.96 -0.99 7.29
N GLU A 189 12.97 -1.51 6.07
CA GLU A 189 13.19 -0.75 4.83
C GLU A 189 11.89 -0.35 4.10
N ALA A 190 10.72 -0.62 4.70
CA ALA A 190 9.44 -0.62 4.00
C ALA A 190 9.14 0.69 3.25
N TYR A 191 9.38 1.85 3.88
CA TYR A 191 9.13 3.14 3.23
C TYR A 191 10.05 3.36 2.02
N ASP A 192 11.34 3.06 2.18
CA ASP A 192 12.33 3.24 1.12
C ASP A 192 12.10 2.29 -0.05
N VAL A 193 11.73 1.04 0.23
CA VAL A 193 11.24 0.06 -0.77
C VAL A 193 10.04 0.62 -1.54
N CYS A 194 9.04 1.18 -0.85
CA CYS A 194 7.82 1.70 -1.47
C CYS A 194 8.06 2.92 -2.38
N ARG A 195 9.08 3.73 -2.12
CA ARG A 195 9.41 4.93 -2.93
C ARG A 195 10.54 4.75 -3.94
N ALA A 196 11.12 3.56 -4.01
CA ALA A 196 12.35 3.31 -4.75
C ALA A 196 12.20 3.43 -6.28
N SER A 197 11.00 3.26 -6.83
CA SER A 197 10.74 3.37 -8.27
C SER A 197 9.38 4.00 -8.56
N PRO A 198 9.24 4.75 -9.67
CA PRO A 198 7.95 5.23 -10.12
C PRO A 198 6.99 4.12 -10.56
N ARG A 199 7.48 2.90 -10.81
CA ARG A 199 6.65 1.73 -11.12
C ARG A 199 5.96 1.16 -9.89
N VAL A 200 6.38 1.53 -8.69
CA VAL A 200 5.73 1.04 -7.47
C VAL A 200 4.36 1.70 -7.34
N THR A 201 3.31 0.88 -7.41
CA THR A 201 1.90 1.34 -7.36
C THR A 201 1.15 0.81 -6.14
N ALA A 202 1.63 -0.30 -5.56
CA ALA A 202 1.13 -0.90 -4.33
C ALA A 202 2.26 -1.64 -3.61
N ALA A 203 2.10 -1.97 -2.34
CA ALA A 203 2.92 -2.98 -1.67
C ALA A 203 2.03 -3.92 -0.86
N ILE A 204 2.52 -5.15 -0.65
CA ILE A 204 1.82 -6.18 0.09
C ILE A 204 2.56 -6.48 1.40
N PHE A 205 1.82 -6.70 2.49
CA PHE A 205 2.37 -7.32 3.70
C PHE A 205 2.17 -8.84 3.68
N GLY A 206 3.26 -9.62 3.79
CA GLY A 206 3.21 -11.09 3.88
C GLY A 206 3.37 -11.57 5.31
N ALA A 207 2.28 -11.93 5.99
CA ALA A 207 2.31 -12.23 7.43
C ALA A 207 2.93 -13.59 7.78
N GLU A 208 2.72 -14.62 6.96
CA GLU A 208 3.21 -15.98 7.21
C GLU A 208 4.72 -16.08 7.03
N ASP A 209 5.25 -15.49 5.95
CA ASP A 209 6.69 -15.41 5.70
C ASP A 209 7.38 -14.50 6.73
N PHE A 210 6.76 -13.38 7.10
CA PHE A 210 7.28 -12.52 8.17
C PHE A 210 7.36 -13.27 9.51
N ALA A 211 6.32 -14.04 9.84
CA ALA A 211 6.32 -14.82 11.07
C ALA A 211 7.40 -15.91 11.05
N THR A 212 7.62 -16.53 9.90
CA THR A 212 8.70 -17.51 9.71
C THR A 212 10.07 -16.88 9.90
N ASP A 213 10.33 -15.72 9.28
CA ASP A 213 11.59 -14.97 9.41
C ASP A 213 11.85 -14.51 10.86
N MET A 214 10.80 -14.05 11.55
CA MET A 214 10.86 -13.63 12.94
C MET A 214 10.90 -14.79 13.95
N ALA A 215 10.77 -16.04 13.49
CA ALA A 215 10.63 -17.24 14.32
C ALA A 215 9.48 -17.14 15.35
N ILE A 216 8.35 -16.53 14.96
CA ILE A 216 7.15 -16.38 15.79
C ILE A 216 6.03 -17.30 15.29
N LYS A 217 5.20 -17.76 16.23
CA LYS A 217 4.02 -18.58 15.90
C LYS A 217 2.83 -17.67 15.62
N ARG A 218 2.19 -17.88 14.46
CA ARG A 218 0.95 -17.20 14.08
C ARG A 218 -0.21 -17.57 14.99
N THR A 219 -1.04 -16.58 15.30
CA THR A 219 -2.26 -16.75 16.10
C THR A 219 -3.47 -16.10 15.43
N ASP A 220 -4.67 -16.52 15.82
CA ASP A 220 -5.92 -15.98 15.28
C ASP A 220 -6.17 -14.51 15.65
N THR A 221 -5.46 -13.95 16.65
CA THR A 221 -5.57 -12.53 17.01
C THR A 221 -4.70 -11.64 16.12
N ALA A 222 -3.70 -12.22 15.46
CA ALA A 222 -2.68 -11.52 14.67
C ALA A 222 -1.98 -10.37 15.40
N GLU A 223 -2.00 -10.36 16.74
CA GLU A 223 -1.34 -9.35 17.56
C GLU A 223 0.18 -9.38 17.38
N GLU A 224 0.75 -10.59 17.19
CA GLU A 224 2.18 -10.79 17.03
C GLU A 224 2.75 -10.17 15.75
N VAL A 225 1.90 -9.90 14.74
CA VAL A 225 2.28 -9.22 13.49
C VAL A 225 1.74 -7.79 13.40
N LEU A 226 0.99 -7.31 14.40
CA LEU A 226 0.23 -6.05 14.30
C LEU A 226 1.14 -4.85 14.03
N TRP A 227 2.31 -4.78 14.68
CA TRP A 227 3.25 -3.69 14.47
C TRP A 227 3.77 -3.68 13.02
N ALA A 228 4.28 -4.81 12.53
CA ALA A 228 4.78 -4.94 11.15
C ALA A 228 3.68 -4.66 10.12
N ARG A 229 2.49 -5.23 10.32
CA ARG A 229 1.30 -4.99 9.50
C ARG A 229 0.92 -3.50 9.45
N SER A 230 0.99 -2.79 10.57
CA SER A 230 0.69 -1.36 10.62
C SER A 230 1.80 -0.52 9.95
N MET A 231 3.06 -0.91 10.14
CA MET A 231 4.21 -0.24 9.53
C MET A 231 4.15 -0.25 8.00
N VAL A 232 3.77 -1.37 7.38
CA VAL A 232 3.61 -1.45 5.92
C VAL A 232 2.52 -0.50 5.43
N ALA A 233 1.36 -0.46 6.10
CA ALA A 233 0.29 0.47 5.72
C ALA A 233 0.72 1.94 5.81
N VAL A 234 1.46 2.31 6.87
CA VAL A 234 2.04 3.65 7.02
C VAL A 234 3.05 3.96 5.92
N ALA A 235 3.94 3.00 5.60
CA ALA A 235 4.93 3.13 4.54
C ALA A 235 4.27 3.36 3.17
N CYS A 236 3.26 2.56 2.80
CA CYS A 236 2.49 2.74 1.58
C CYS A 236 1.83 4.11 1.53
N ARG A 237 1.18 4.53 2.63
CA ARG A 237 0.52 5.83 2.69
C ARG A 237 1.51 6.99 2.54
N ALA A 238 2.66 6.90 3.18
CA ALA A 238 3.73 7.90 3.09
C ALA A 238 4.35 7.96 1.68
N ALA A 239 4.43 6.82 0.99
CA ALA A 239 4.90 6.75 -0.40
C ALA A 239 3.80 7.12 -1.42
N GLY A 240 2.55 7.27 -0.97
CA GLY A 240 1.41 7.57 -1.83
C GLY A 240 1.06 6.41 -2.75
N ILE A 241 1.11 5.17 -2.27
CA ILE A 241 0.75 3.95 -3.01
C ILE A 241 -0.31 3.13 -2.27
N ALA A 242 -0.91 2.16 -2.95
CA ALA A 242 -1.88 1.25 -2.33
C ALA A 242 -1.22 0.29 -1.33
N ALA A 243 -1.98 -0.13 -0.32
CA ALA A 243 -1.56 -1.11 0.68
C ALA A 243 -2.46 -2.35 0.57
N ILE A 244 -1.86 -3.50 0.29
CA ILE A 244 -2.57 -4.78 0.13
C ILE A 244 -2.23 -5.69 1.32
N ASP A 245 -3.24 -6.15 2.03
CA ASP A 245 -3.08 -6.95 3.23
C ASP A 245 -2.80 -8.43 2.90
N THR A 246 -2.23 -9.15 3.88
CA THR A 246 -1.87 -10.58 3.80
C THR A 246 -3.08 -11.46 3.44
N PRO A 247 -2.92 -12.62 2.77
CA PRO A 247 -4.03 -13.56 2.64
C PRO A 247 -4.44 -14.11 4.02
N ASP A 248 -5.68 -14.57 4.11
CA ASP A 248 -6.17 -15.31 5.27
C ASP A 248 -6.30 -16.80 4.90
N PRO A 249 -5.56 -17.72 5.55
CA PRO A 249 -5.67 -19.15 5.26
C PRO A 249 -7.02 -19.74 5.72
N ASN A 250 -7.71 -19.11 6.68
CA ASN A 250 -9.01 -19.55 7.16
C ASN A 250 -10.14 -18.87 6.37
N TYR A 251 -10.36 -19.33 5.14
CA TYR A 251 -11.44 -18.85 4.28
C TYR A 251 -12.80 -19.53 4.52
N SER A 252 -12.90 -20.37 5.56
CA SER A 252 -14.09 -21.21 5.79
C SER A 252 -15.27 -20.48 6.45
N THR A 253 -15.02 -19.30 7.06
CA THR A 253 -16.04 -18.57 7.81
C THR A 253 -16.12 -17.11 7.38
N GLU A 254 -17.23 -16.73 6.74
CA GLU A 254 -17.48 -15.35 6.31
C GLU A 254 -17.41 -14.32 7.45
N PRO A 255 -17.99 -14.55 8.65
CA PRO A 255 -17.88 -13.57 9.75
C PRO A 255 -16.44 -13.29 10.19
N HIS A 256 -15.56 -14.30 10.12
CA HIS A 256 -14.14 -14.14 10.42
C HIS A 256 -13.47 -13.28 9.35
N LEU A 257 -13.65 -13.62 8.06
CA LEU A 257 -13.08 -12.87 6.94
C LEU A 257 -13.51 -11.40 6.96
N ARG A 258 -14.80 -11.13 7.23
CA ARG A 258 -15.31 -9.76 7.34
C ARG A 258 -14.64 -8.98 8.48
N ARG A 259 -14.47 -9.61 9.65
CA ARG A 259 -13.77 -8.99 10.78
C ARG A 259 -12.31 -8.69 10.44
N GLU A 260 -11.59 -9.64 9.86
CA GLU A 260 -10.17 -9.47 9.53
C GLU A 260 -9.93 -8.41 8.45
N MET A 261 -10.77 -8.38 7.41
CA MET A 261 -10.72 -7.35 6.36
C MET A 261 -11.14 -5.97 6.87
N THR A 262 -12.13 -5.89 7.76
CA THR A 262 -12.50 -4.63 8.42
C THR A 262 -11.34 -4.11 9.29
N LYS A 263 -10.65 -5.01 10.00
CA LYS A 263 -9.45 -4.67 10.76
C LYS A 263 -8.34 -4.19 9.82
N ALA A 264 -8.12 -4.83 8.69
CA ALA A 264 -7.16 -4.38 7.68
C ALA A 264 -7.48 -2.95 7.20
N LYS A 265 -8.73 -2.69 6.79
CA LYS A 265 -9.20 -1.36 6.37
C LYS A 265 -8.95 -0.32 7.47
N SER A 266 -9.17 -0.67 8.73
CA SER A 266 -8.93 0.23 9.88
C SER A 266 -7.45 0.61 10.07
N LEU A 267 -6.51 -0.23 9.60
CA LEU A 267 -5.08 0.04 9.64
C LEU A 267 -4.60 0.88 8.44
N GLY A 268 -5.46 1.14 7.46
CA GLY A 268 -5.12 1.90 6.25
C GLY A 268 -4.90 1.04 5.00
N TYR A 269 -5.18 -0.26 5.05
CA TYR A 269 -5.15 -1.11 3.86
C TYR A 269 -6.29 -0.78 2.91
N THR A 270 -5.98 -0.86 1.62
CA THR A 270 -6.86 -0.52 0.51
C THR A 270 -7.33 -1.76 -0.25
N GLY A 271 -6.77 -2.92 0.09
CA GLY A 271 -7.18 -4.22 -0.45
C GLY A 271 -6.51 -5.38 0.29
N LYS A 272 -6.72 -6.58 -0.23
CA LYS A 272 -6.18 -7.82 0.37
C LYS A 272 -5.86 -8.88 -0.68
N LEU A 273 -4.78 -9.63 -0.44
CA LEU A 273 -4.51 -10.86 -1.17
C LEU A 273 -5.62 -11.89 -0.89
N CYS A 274 -6.13 -12.49 -1.95
CA CYS A 274 -7.20 -13.49 -1.90
C CYS A 274 -6.68 -14.82 -2.46
N ILE A 275 -6.94 -15.90 -1.76
CA ILE A 275 -6.61 -17.28 -2.18
C ILE A 275 -7.87 -18.11 -2.47
N HIS A 276 -9.05 -17.53 -2.27
CA HIS A 276 -10.34 -18.16 -2.55
C HIS A 276 -11.36 -17.14 -3.11
N PRO A 277 -12.25 -17.50 -4.06
CA PRO A 277 -13.23 -16.58 -4.64
C PRO A 277 -14.16 -15.89 -3.63
N THR A 278 -14.53 -16.56 -2.54
CA THR A 278 -15.33 -15.94 -1.45
C THR A 278 -14.61 -14.75 -0.81
N GLN A 279 -13.28 -14.79 -0.71
CA GLN A 279 -12.50 -13.67 -0.18
C GLN A 279 -12.54 -12.48 -1.13
N VAL A 280 -12.53 -12.72 -2.45
CA VAL A 280 -12.61 -11.66 -3.47
C VAL A 280 -13.90 -10.86 -3.31
N GLN A 281 -15.04 -11.55 -3.19
CA GLN A 281 -16.34 -10.90 -3.02
C GLN A 281 -16.37 -10.03 -1.76
N ILE A 282 -15.95 -10.58 -0.62
CA ILE A 282 -15.95 -9.87 0.66
C ILE A 282 -14.95 -8.70 0.65
N ALA A 283 -13.76 -8.88 0.04
CA ALA A 283 -12.76 -7.82 -0.08
C ALA A 283 -13.28 -6.65 -0.93
N ASN A 284 -13.90 -6.94 -2.08
CA ASN A 284 -14.50 -5.91 -2.93
C ASN A 284 -15.59 -5.13 -2.20
N GLU A 285 -16.39 -5.78 -1.36
CA GLU A 285 -17.39 -5.10 -0.53
C GLU A 285 -16.75 -4.21 0.54
N ILE A 286 -15.79 -4.75 1.31
CA ILE A 286 -15.23 -4.06 2.47
C ILE A 286 -14.33 -2.89 2.06
N PHE A 287 -13.47 -3.08 1.07
CA PHE A 287 -12.52 -2.05 0.65
C PHE A 287 -13.13 -1.04 -0.33
N ARG A 288 -14.37 -1.23 -0.77
CA ARG A 288 -15.15 -0.18 -1.44
C ARG A 288 -15.52 0.91 -0.42
N PRO A 289 -15.41 2.21 -0.79
CA PRO A 289 -16.05 3.29 -0.05
C PRO A 289 -17.56 3.04 0.10
N ALA A 290 -18.15 3.34 1.26
CA ALA A 290 -19.59 3.18 1.41
C ALA A 290 -20.35 4.30 0.66
N ASP A 291 -21.51 3.98 0.09
CA ASP A 291 -22.24 4.90 -0.80
C ASP A 291 -22.68 6.18 -0.06
N ASP A 292 -23.01 6.06 1.23
CA ASP A 292 -23.34 7.17 2.12
C ASP A 292 -22.11 8.01 2.49
N GLU A 293 -20.98 7.39 2.78
CA GLU A 293 -19.70 8.09 3.01
C GLU A 293 -19.27 8.89 1.77
N VAL A 294 -19.46 8.33 0.57
CA VAL A 294 -19.17 9.02 -0.70
C VAL A 294 -20.14 10.16 -0.94
N ALA A 295 -21.42 9.99 -0.63
CA ALA A 295 -22.41 11.07 -0.76
C ALA A 295 -22.11 12.23 0.21
N GLU A 296 -21.80 11.95 1.48
CA GLU A 296 -21.36 12.98 2.45
C GLU A 296 -20.08 13.67 1.97
N ALA A 297 -19.11 12.91 1.45
CA ALA A 297 -17.88 13.48 0.92
C ALA A 297 -18.11 14.39 -0.30
N ARG A 298 -18.99 14.01 -1.24
CA ARG A 298 -19.37 14.87 -2.38
C ARG A 298 -20.01 16.17 -1.89
N ALA A 299 -20.94 16.09 -0.93
CA ALA A 299 -21.58 17.27 -0.35
C ALA A 299 -20.57 18.21 0.34
N ILE A 300 -19.61 17.66 1.09
CA ILE A 300 -18.50 18.42 1.70
C ILE A 300 -17.66 19.12 0.65
N VAL A 301 -17.25 18.41 -0.41
CA VAL A 301 -16.44 18.97 -1.51
C VAL A 301 -17.17 20.12 -2.20
N GLU A 302 -18.42 19.90 -2.61
CA GLU A 302 -19.24 20.92 -3.28
C GLU A 302 -19.45 22.16 -2.40
N ALA A 303 -19.76 21.97 -1.12
CA ALA A 303 -19.94 23.07 -0.18
C ALA A 303 -18.64 23.86 0.03
N PHE A 304 -17.51 23.17 0.23
CA PHE A 304 -16.22 23.81 0.48
C PHE A 304 -15.69 24.56 -0.75
N GLU A 305 -15.91 24.04 -1.96
CA GLU A 305 -15.54 24.72 -3.20
C GLU A 305 -16.37 25.99 -3.43
N ARG A 306 -17.69 25.90 -3.21
CA ARG A 306 -18.64 27.02 -3.40
C ARG A 306 -18.50 28.11 -2.33
N ASP A 307 -18.42 27.72 -1.07
CA ASP A 307 -18.52 28.65 0.07
C ASP A 307 -17.18 28.94 0.74
N GLY A 308 -16.18 28.07 0.53
CA GLY A 308 -14.82 28.25 1.02
C GLY A 308 -13.92 28.85 -0.04
N LEU A 309 -13.45 28.01 -0.98
CA LEU A 309 -12.43 28.38 -1.98
C LEU A 309 -12.84 29.55 -2.86
N ALA A 310 -14.06 29.55 -3.41
CA ALA A 310 -14.56 30.64 -4.25
C ALA A 310 -14.66 31.99 -3.52
N LYS A 311 -14.68 31.99 -2.18
CA LYS A 311 -14.80 33.17 -1.32
C LYS A 311 -13.51 33.50 -0.57
N GLY A 312 -12.43 32.72 -0.78
CA GLY A 312 -11.17 32.86 -0.04
C GLY A 312 -11.27 32.52 1.46
N ILE A 313 -12.20 31.65 1.84
CA ILE A 313 -12.46 31.23 3.21
C ILE A 313 -11.92 29.80 3.42
N ALA A 314 -11.08 29.61 4.44
CA ALA A 314 -10.40 28.32 4.69
C ALA A 314 -11.18 27.36 5.62
N ALA A 315 -12.32 27.79 6.14
CA ALA A 315 -13.21 26.98 6.97
C ALA A 315 -14.67 27.41 6.81
N ILE A 316 -15.57 26.47 6.57
CA ILE A 316 -17.02 26.71 6.44
C ILE A 316 -17.82 25.84 7.40
N ALA A 317 -19.05 26.23 7.69
CA ALA A 317 -19.99 25.39 8.43
C ALA A 317 -20.85 24.60 7.43
N VAL A 318 -20.87 23.27 7.56
CA VAL A 318 -21.73 22.35 6.79
C VAL A 318 -22.47 21.48 7.79
N ASP A 319 -23.80 21.51 7.78
CA ASP A 319 -24.67 20.73 8.71
C ASP A 319 -24.27 20.85 10.19
N GLY A 320 -23.90 22.06 10.61
CA GLY A 320 -23.47 22.35 11.98
C GLY A 320 -22.07 21.86 12.35
N LYS A 321 -21.35 21.22 11.42
CA LYS A 321 -19.94 20.83 11.56
C LYS A 321 -19.04 21.87 10.91
N MET A 322 -17.90 22.14 11.55
CA MET A 322 -16.84 22.94 10.91
C MET A 322 -16.06 22.06 9.95
N ILE A 323 -16.00 22.47 8.69
CA ILE A 323 -15.21 21.84 7.64
C ILE A 323 -14.05 22.77 7.35
N ASP A 324 -12.84 22.29 7.62
CA ASP A 324 -11.59 22.96 7.29
C ASP A 324 -10.88 22.24 6.12
N THR A 325 -9.72 22.76 5.73
CA THR A 325 -8.96 22.26 4.58
C THR A 325 -8.60 20.76 4.69
N PRO A 326 -8.14 20.23 5.84
CA PRO A 326 -7.93 18.79 6.03
C PRO A 326 -9.19 17.93 5.79
N ILE A 327 -10.34 18.36 6.30
CA ILE A 327 -11.60 17.61 6.12
C ILE A 327 -12.03 17.62 4.64
N TYR A 328 -11.89 18.76 3.97
CA TYR A 328 -12.11 18.87 2.52
C TYR A 328 -11.23 17.89 1.73
N TRP A 329 -9.92 17.86 1.97
CA TRP A 329 -9.01 16.97 1.23
C TRP A 329 -9.28 15.50 1.50
N ARG A 330 -9.69 15.13 2.72
CA ARG A 330 -10.11 13.77 3.03
C ARG A 330 -11.35 13.38 2.23
N ALA A 331 -12.35 14.25 2.18
CA ALA A 331 -13.58 14.03 1.40
C ALA A 331 -13.27 13.92 -0.09
N ARG A 332 -12.46 14.82 -0.65
CA ARG A 332 -12.05 14.79 -2.06
C ARG A 332 -11.36 13.49 -2.46
N ARG A 333 -10.39 13.02 -1.66
CA ARG A 333 -9.72 11.72 -1.91
C ARG A 333 -10.69 10.55 -1.88
N LEU A 334 -11.72 10.59 -1.03
CA LEU A 334 -12.74 9.54 -0.97
C LEU A 334 -13.59 9.51 -2.25
N VAL A 335 -13.97 10.68 -2.77
CA VAL A 335 -14.70 10.81 -4.03
C VAL A 335 -13.86 10.29 -5.20
N GLU A 336 -12.61 10.72 -5.31
CA GLU A 336 -11.67 10.27 -6.34
C GLU A 336 -11.50 8.75 -6.31
N TRP A 337 -11.36 8.16 -5.13
CA TRP A 337 -11.31 6.70 -4.96
C TRP A 337 -12.61 6.02 -5.43
N ALA A 338 -13.76 6.52 -4.99
CA ALA A 338 -15.05 5.92 -5.33
C ALA A 338 -15.32 5.92 -6.84
N GLU A 339 -14.93 6.99 -7.52
CA GLU A 339 -14.99 7.09 -8.97
C GLU A 339 -14.07 6.10 -9.66
N ALA A 340 -12.87 5.86 -9.13
CA ALA A 340 -11.97 4.82 -9.63
C ALA A 340 -12.52 3.41 -9.38
N SER A 341 -13.21 3.18 -8.26
CA SER A 341 -13.71 1.85 -7.84
C SER A 341 -14.99 1.39 -8.54
N ASN A 342 -15.66 2.29 -9.25
CA ASN A 342 -16.89 2.04 -10.01
C ASN A 342 -16.64 1.93 -11.53
N ARG A 343 -15.39 2.05 -11.98
CA ARG A 343 -14.97 1.76 -13.37
C ARG A 343 -14.80 0.25 -13.55
#